data_AF-A0A6P0T8Z1-F1
#
_entry.id   AF-A0A6P0T8Z1-F1
#
_cell.length_a   1.000
_cell.length_b   1.000
_cell.length_c   1.000
_cell.angle_alpha   90.00
_cell.angle_beta   90.00
_cell.angle_gamma   90.00
#
_symmetry.space_group_name_H-M   'P 1'
#
loop_
_entity.id
_entity.type
_entity.pdbx_description
1 polymer ?
#
loop_
_entity_poly.entity_id
_entity_poly.type
_entity_poly.pdbx_seq_one_letter_code
_entity_poly.pdbx_strand_id
1 'polypeptide(L)'
;MGKVKFATVWLAGCAGCHMSFLDMDEWLIELAQHVDVVYSPVGSDLKHYPDGVDVCLVEGAIANVDNLELIQEVRQKTKILISFGDCAVTANVPGMRNMLGGAESVLTRGYLELADAGKQFPNEPGIVPELLDQVQSVHNVVPVDIFMPGCPPPADRIKATLAPLLKGEMPVMEGREMIKFG
;
A
#
# COMPACT_ATOMS: atom_id res chain seq x y z
N MET A 1 17.66 -22.48 4.90
CA MET A 1 16.43 -21.71 5.17
C MET A 1 15.66 -21.60 3.87
N GLY A 2 14.33 -21.69 3.91
CA GLY A 2 13.50 -21.45 2.71
C GLY A 2 13.56 -19.99 2.29
N LYS A 3 13.10 -19.68 1.07
CA LYS A 3 12.91 -18.30 0.61
C LYS A 3 11.87 -17.59 1.48
N VAL A 4 12.03 -16.28 1.65
CA VAL A 4 11.08 -15.42 2.36
C VAL A 4 9.80 -15.31 1.53
N LYS A 5 8.64 -15.61 2.11
CA LYS A 5 7.35 -15.37 1.46
C LYS A 5 7.06 -13.88 1.46
N PHE A 6 7.19 -13.25 0.29
CA PHE A 6 7.10 -11.81 0.10
C PHE A 6 5.83 -11.44 -0.64
N ALA A 7 5.14 -10.42 -0.14
CA ALA A 7 3.95 -9.87 -0.77
C ALA A 7 4.03 -8.35 -0.92
N THR A 8 3.30 -7.83 -1.90
CA THR A 8 3.03 -6.40 -2.03
C THR A 8 1.54 -6.18 -2.30
N VAL A 9 0.97 -5.08 -1.81
CA VAL A 9 -0.47 -4.79 -1.88
C VAL A 9 -0.70 -3.35 -2.34
N TRP A 10 -1.75 -3.14 -3.15
CA TRP A 10 -2.28 -1.82 -3.51
C TRP A 10 -3.60 -1.57 -2.80
N LEU A 11 -3.66 -0.46 -2.07
CA LEU A 11 -4.88 0.11 -1.52
C LEU A 11 -5.18 1.42 -2.26
N ALA A 12 -5.61 2.48 -1.57
CA ALA A 12 -5.81 3.79 -2.18
C ALA A 12 -4.46 4.51 -2.40
N GLY A 13 -3.74 4.12 -3.46
CA GLY A 13 -2.46 4.67 -3.88
C GLY A 13 -2.43 5.03 -5.36
N CYS A 14 -1.27 5.48 -5.84
CA CYS A 14 -1.06 5.84 -7.25
C CYS A 14 -0.18 4.83 -8.01
N ALA A 15 0.16 3.70 -7.38
CA ALA A 15 1.16 2.72 -7.81
C ALA A 15 2.61 3.25 -7.85
N GLY A 16 2.83 4.51 -7.47
CA GLY A 16 4.15 5.14 -7.50
C GLY A 16 5.15 4.47 -6.57
N CYS A 17 4.72 3.90 -5.43
CA CYS A 17 5.65 3.20 -4.54
C CYS A 17 6.11 1.90 -5.19
N HIS A 18 5.20 1.16 -5.83
CA HIS A 18 5.58 -0.01 -6.63
C HIS A 18 6.46 0.34 -7.82
N MET A 19 6.27 1.49 -8.48
CA MET A 19 7.20 1.92 -9.53
C MET A 19 8.60 2.18 -8.96
N SER A 20 8.71 2.84 -7.80
CA SER A 20 10.02 3.02 -7.17
C SER A 20 10.64 1.72 -6.64
N PHE A 21 9.82 0.73 -6.28
CA PHE A 21 10.29 -0.64 -6.04
C PHE A 21 10.84 -1.27 -7.33
N LEU A 22 10.20 -1.02 -8.49
CA LEU A 22 10.71 -1.49 -9.78
C LEU A 22 11.97 -0.75 -10.24
N ASP A 23 12.15 0.52 -9.85
CA ASP A 23 13.38 1.31 -10.04
C ASP A 23 14.58 0.80 -9.20
N MET A 24 14.45 -0.34 -8.53
CA MET A 24 15.59 -1.03 -7.91
C MET A 24 16.48 -1.75 -8.95
N ASP A 25 16.02 -1.83 -10.20
CA ASP A 25 16.75 -2.32 -11.38
C ASP A 25 17.36 -3.72 -11.17
N GLU A 26 18.67 -3.89 -11.33
CA GLU A 26 19.34 -5.19 -11.25
C GLU A 26 19.20 -5.84 -9.87
N TRP A 27 18.98 -5.05 -8.83
CA TRP A 27 18.80 -5.56 -7.47
C TRP A 27 17.53 -6.42 -7.33
N LEU A 28 16.53 -6.24 -8.21
CA LEU A 28 15.36 -7.12 -8.23
C LEU A 28 15.74 -8.57 -8.56
N ILE A 29 16.77 -8.77 -9.38
CA ILE A 29 17.28 -10.10 -9.73
C ILE A 29 17.92 -10.74 -8.49
N GLU A 30 18.63 -9.95 -7.67
CA GLU A 30 19.16 -10.41 -6.38
C GLU A 30 18.02 -10.75 -5.41
N LEU A 31 17.05 -9.85 -5.27
CA LEU A 31 15.88 -10.04 -4.40
C LEU A 31 15.14 -11.35 -4.74
N ALA A 32 14.92 -11.63 -6.03
CA ALA A 32 14.24 -12.85 -6.50
C ALA A 32 14.95 -14.16 -6.10
N GLN A 33 16.25 -14.12 -5.80
CA GLN A 33 16.98 -15.28 -5.28
C GLN A 33 16.60 -15.58 -3.82
N HIS A 34 16.20 -14.56 -3.06
CA HIS A 34 15.90 -14.65 -1.64
C HIS A 34 14.40 -14.75 -1.31
N VAL A 35 13.53 -14.28 -2.20
CA VAL A 35 12.09 -14.22 -1.97
C VAL A 35 11.28 -15.11 -2.90
N ASP A 36 10.16 -15.58 -2.38
CA ASP A 36 9.05 -16.15 -3.15
C ASP A 36 7.93 -15.10 -3.18
N VAL A 37 7.61 -14.56 -4.37
CA VAL A 37 6.59 -13.52 -4.51
C VAL A 37 5.22 -14.17 -4.54
N VAL A 38 4.56 -14.21 -3.39
CA VAL A 38 3.32 -14.97 -3.19
C VAL A 38 2.05 -14.15 -3.44
N TYR A 39 2.15 -12.83 -3.50
CA TYR A 39 1.05 -11.94 -3.85
C TYR A 39 1.60 -10.58 -4.26
N SER A 40 1.20 -10.05 -5.41
CA SER A 40 1.60 -8.72 -5.87
C SER A 40 0.71 -8.28 -7.04
N PRO A 41 0.20 -7.03 -7.05
CA PRO A 41 -0.54 -6.50 -8.18
C PRO A 41 0.22 -6.47 -9.52
N VAL A 42 1.56 -6.46 -9.48
CA VAL A 42 2.42 -6.32 -10.67
C VAL A 42 3.40 -7.49 -10.84
N GLY A 43 3.55 -8.34 -9.83
CA GLY A 43 4.54 -9.43 -9.82
C GLY A 43 3.96 -10.83 -9.61
N SER A 44 2.63 -10.99 -9.51
CA SER A 44 1.99 -12.29 -9.27
C SER A 44 0.60 -12.35 -9.89
N ASP A 45 0.22 -13.52 -10.41
CA ASP A 45 -1.13 -13.77 -10.92
C ASP A 45 -2.12 -14.21 -9.84
N LEU A 46 -1.66 -14.48 -8.61
CA LEU A 46 -2.48 -14.94 -7.50
C LEU A 46 -3.50 -13.85 -7.09
N LYS A 47 -4.77 -14.25 -7.00
CA LYS A 47 -5.90 -13.33 -6.74
C LYS A 47 -6.33 -13.24 -5.28
N HIS A 48 -5.89 -14.18 -4.45
CA HIS A 48 -6.23 -14.24 -3.04
C HIS A 48 -4.97 -14.14 -2.19
N TYR A 49 -5.05 -13.40 -1.08
CA TYR A 49 -3.92 -13.22 -0.19
C TYR A 49 -3.63 -14.53 0.58
N PRO A 50 -2.42 -15.12 0.44
CA PRO A 50 -2.11 -16.43 1.00
C PRO A 50 -1.78 -16.34 2.50
N ASP A 51 -1.86 -17.48 3.19
CA ASP A 51 -1.46 -17.58 4.60
C ASP A 51 0.06 -17.63 4.79
N GLY A 52 0.49 -17.10 5.94
CA GLY A 52 1.87 -17.23 6.42
C GLY A 52 2.87 -16.43 5.60
N VAL A 53 2.50 -15.21 5.20
CA VAL A 53 3.40 -14.26 4.53
C VAL A 53 4.41 -13.74 5.56
N ASP A 54 5.69 -13.73 5.19
CA ASP A 54 6.76 -13.29 6.09
C ASP A 54 6.89 -11.76 6.08
N VAL A 55 6.88 -11.14 4.90
CA VAL A 55 7.01 -9.69 4.73
C VAL A 55 6.02 -9.19 3.69
N CYS A 56 5.24 -8.15 4.03
CA CYS A 56 4.33 -7.49 3.10
C CYS A 56 4.59 -5.99 3.02
N LEU A 57 4.78 -5.48 1.80
CA LEU A 57 4.75 -4.04 1.51
C LEU A 57 3.33 -3.60 1.19
N VAL A 58 2.77 -2.68 1.98
CA VAL A 58 1.41 -2.16 1.78
C VAL A 58 1.47 -0.73 1.27
N GLU A 59 1.19 -0.53 -0.01
CA GLU A 59 1.06 0.79 -0.61
C GLU A 59 -0.39 1.29 -0.52
N GLY A 60 -0.54 2.59 -0.25
CA GLY A 60 -1.82 3.28 -0.33
C GLY A 60 -2.56 3.39 1.00
N ALA A 61 -3.52 4.30 1.04
CA ALA A 61 -4.38 4.55 2.19
C ALA A 61 -5.63 3.64 2.19
N ILE A 62 -6.45 3.72 3.23
CA ILE A 62 -7.74 3.02 3.30
C ILE A 62 -8.85 3.99 2.89
N ALA A 63 -9.39 3.86 1.68
CA ALA A 63 -10.38 4.82 1.16
C ALA A 63 -11.75 4.22 0.82
N ASN A 64 -11.89 2.90 0.76
CA ASN A 64 -13.12 2.21 0.45
C ASN A 64 -13.22 0.88 1.24
N VAL A 65 -14.39 0.23 1.16
CA VAL A 65 -14.66 -1.02 1.88
C VAL A 65 -13.71 -2.15 1.47
N ASP A 66 -13.38 -2.31 0.19
CA ASP A 66 -12.44 -3.34 -0.28
C ASP A 66 -11.04 -3.14 0.30
N ASN A 67 -10.57 -1.89 0.39
CA ASN A 67 -9.27 -1.59 1.00
C ASN A 67 -9.27 -1.98 2.48
N LEU A 68 -10.37 -1.70 3.19
CA LEU A 68 -10.53 -2.01 4.61
C LEU A 68 -10.54 -3.53 4.85
N GLU A 69 -11.28 -4.27 4.05
CA GLU A 69 -11.33 -5.73 4.13
C GLU A 69 -9.98 -6.35 3.80
N LEU A 70 -9.35 -5.92 2.70
CA LEU A 70 -8.05 -6.45 2.27
C LEU A 70 -6.97 -6.18 3.31
N ILE A 71 -6.88 -4.98 3.90
CA ILE A 71 -5.82 -4.69 4.88
C ILE A 71 -5.99 -5.51 6.17
N GLN A 72 -7.23 -5.81 6.57
CA GLN A 72 -7.51 -6.69 7.70
C GLN A 72 -7.07 -8.12 7.41
N GLU A 73 -7.37 -8.65 6.22
CA GLU A 73 -6.91 -9.96 5.77
C GLU A 73 -5.37 -10.02 5.73
N VAL A 74 -4.73 -9.04 5.10
CA VAL A 74 -3.27 -8.93 4.98
C VAL A 74 -2.63 -8.94 6.36
N ARG A 75 -3.14 -8.16 7.31
CA ARG A 75 -2.57 -8.11 8.66
C ARG A 75 -2.65 -9.46 9.36
N GLN A 76 -3.77 -10.17 9.25
CA GLN A 76 -3.96 -11.48 9.92
C GLN A 76 -3.01 -12.55 9.38
N LYS A 77 -2.64 -12.46 8.10
CA LYS A 77 -1.87 -13.46 7.38
C LYS A 77 -0.38 -13.13 7.23
N THR A 78 0.05 -11.97 7.73
CA THR A 78 1.42 -11.44 7.58
C THR A 78 2.15 -11.35 8.92
N LYS A 79 3.43 -11.73 8.94
CA LYS A 79 4.31 -11.53 10.10
C LYS A 79 4.81 -10.08 10.19
N ILE A 80 5.47 -9.57 9.16
CA ILE A 80 5.98 -8.18 9.11
C ILE A 80 5.21 -7.38 8.05
N LEU A 81 4.41 -6.42 8.49
CA LEU A 81 3.67 -5.49 7.64
C LEU A 81 4.37 -4.13 7.63
N ILE A 82 4.67 -3.65 6.42
CA ILE A 82 5.37 -2.40 6.19
C ILE A 82 4.39 -1.42 5.52
N SER A 83 4.14 -0.28 6.17
CA SER A 83 3.48 0.85 5.51
C SER A 83 4.43 1.45 4.50
N PHE A 84 4.13 1.23 3.21
CA PHE A 84 5.00 1.54 2.10
C PHE A 84 4.55 2.82 1.39
N GLY A 85 5.20 3.92 1.72
CA GLY A 85 4.96 5.25 1.16
C GLY A 85 3.96 6.11 1.95
N ASP A 86 3.97 7.41 1.64
CA ASP A 86 3.27 8.42 2.45
C ASP A 86 1.75 8.26 2.44
N CYS A 87 1.15 7.70 1.38
CA CYS A 87 -0.28 7.35 1.42
C CYS A 87 -0.57 6.31 2.50
N ALA A 88 0.25 5.27 2.64
CA ALA A 88 0.06 4.26 3.67
C ALA A 88 0.38 4.78 5.08
N VAL A 89 1.41 5.64 5.18
CA VAL A 89 1.86 6.20 6.45
C VAL A 89 0.93 7.30 6.95
N THR A 90 0.45 8.23 6.12
CA THR A 90 -0.26 9.44 6.57
C THR A 90 -1.56 9.72 5.83
N ALA A 91 -2.06 8.80 5.00
CA ALA A 91 -3.16 8.99 4.04
C ALA A 91 -2.86 9.98 2.88
N ASN A 92 -1.94 10.93 3.09
CA ASN A 92 -1.39 11.89 2.13
C ASN A 92 -2.44 12.48 1.15
N VAL A 93 -2.16 12.47 -0.15
CA VAL A 93 -3.01 13.09 -1.18
C VAL A 93 -4.44 12.53 -1.19
N PRO A 94 -4.68 11.20 -1.15
CA PRO A 94 -6.03 10.66 -0.97
C PRO A 94 -6.75 11.22 0.26
N GLY A 95 -6.03 11.45 1.36
CA GLY A 95 -6.54 12.01 2.60
C GLY A 95 -7.07 13.45 2.52
N MET A 96 -6.70 14.21 1.49
CA MET A 96 -7.14 15.62 1.34
C MET A 96 -8.67 15.76 1.28
N ARG A 97 -9.39 14.75 0.78
CA ARG A 97 -10.86 14.78 0.73
C ARG A 97 -11.51 14.85 2.11
N ASN A 98 -10.82 14.37 3.16
CA ASN A 98 -11.35 14.36 4.53
C ASN A 98 -11.67 15.78 5.03
N MET A 99 -10.89 16.78 4.60
CA MET A 99 -11.10 18.18 4.96
C MET A 99 -12.19 18.87 4.12
N LEU A 100 -12.63 18.22 3.04
CA LEU A 100 -13.55 18.76 2.05
C LEU A 100 -14.95 18.17 2.16
N GLY A 101 -15.29 17.52 3.27
CA GLY A 101 -16.58 16.84 3.44
C GLY A 101 -16.61 15.38 2.99
N GLY A 102 -15.45 14.71 2.98
CA GLY A 102 -15.37 13.25 2.87
C GLY A 102 -15.67 12.68 1.48
N ALA A 103 -16.35 11.55 1.44
CA ALA A 103 -16.67 10.84 0.20
C ALA A 103 -17.69 11.59 -0.66
N GLU A 104 -18.70 12.19 -0.06
CA GLU A 104 -19.80 12.85 -0.78
C GLU A 104 -19.30 14.00 -1.66
N SER A 105 -18.35 14.80 -1.16
CA SER A 105 -17.85 15.96 -1.89
C SER A 105 -17.13 15.57 -3.18
N VAL A 106 -16.26 14.56 -3.13
CA VAL A 106 -15.54 14.07 -4.31
C VAL A 106 -16.46 13.33 -5.29
N LEU A 107 -17.44 12.59 -4.78
CA LEU A 107 -18.43 11.90 -5.63
C LEU A 107 -19.34 12.90 -6.33
N THR A 108 -19.84 13.91 -5.62
CA THR A 108 -20.68 14.98 -6.19
C THR A 108 -19.91 15.73 -7.27
N ARG A 109 -18.67 16.11 -6.96
CA ARG A 109 -17.82 16.82 -7.91
C ARG A 109 -17.58 15.99 -9.17
N GLY A 110 -17.17 14.73 -9.02
CA GLY A 110 -16.77 13.87 -10.14
C GLY A 110 -17.94 13.37 -10.99
N TYR A 111 -19.05 12.97 -10.36
CA TYR A 111 -20.12 12.24 -11.04
C TYR A 111 -21.39 13.06 -11.33
N LEU A 112 -21.57 14.22 -10.68
CA LEU A 112 -22.75 15.07 -10.90
C LEU A 112 -22.37 16.42 -11.54
N GLU A 113 -21.42 17.12 -10.96
CA GLU A 113 -21.05 18.48 -11.41
C GLU A 113 -20.23 18.45 -12.69
N LEU A 114 -19.20 17.61 -12.75
CA LEU A 114 -18.26 17.52 -13.88
C LEU A 114 -18.64 16.48 -14.94
N ALA A 115 -19.66 15.67 -14.70
CA ALA A 115 -20.07 14.64 -15.65
C ALA A 115 -20.71 15.25 -16.91
N ASP A 116 -20.14 14.93 -18.08
CA ASP A 116 -20.67 15.34 -19.40
C ASP A 116 -21.98 14.61 -19.75
N ALA A 117 -22.15 13.37 -19.29
CA ALA A 117 -23.33 12.54 -19.49
C ALA A 117 -23.55 11.58 -18.32
N GLY A 118 -24.78 11.07 -18.18
CA GLY A 118 -25.08 10.00 -17.21
C GLY A 118 -24.90 10.40 -15.74
N LYS A 119 -25.26 11.64 -15.39
CA LYS A 119 -25.12 12.21 -14.02
C LYS A 119 -25.87 11.39 -12.98
N GLN A 120 -25.14 10.57 -12.24
CA GLN A 120 -25.63 9.80 -11.09
C GLN A 120 -24.43 9.34 -10.28
N PHE A 121 -24.64 9.05 -9.00
CA PHE A 121 -23.61 8.35 -8.24
C PHE A 121 -23.44 6.91 -8.74
N PRO A 122 -22.20 6.39 -8.80
CA PRO A 122 -21.99 4.98 -9.08
C PRO A 122 -22.63 4.15 -7.96
N ASN A 123 -23.51 3.23 -8.32
CA ASN A 123 -24.18 2.35 -7.38
C ASN A 123 -24.34 0.96 -8.03
N GLU A 124 -23.34 0.12 -7.86
CA GLU A 124 -23.37 -1.27 -8.32
C GLU A 124 -22.78 -2.17 -7.20
N PRO A 125 -23.64 -2.66 -6.28
CA PRO A 125 -23.21 -3.42 -5.11
C PRO A 125 -22.38 -4.65 -5.49
N GLY A 126 -21.23 -4.83 -4.83
CA GLY A 126 -20.32 -5.95 -5.06
C GLY A 126 -19.44 -5.82 -6.30
N ILE A 127 -19.57 -4.74 -7.08
CA ILE A 127 -18.67 -4.43 -8.20
C ILE A 127 -17.89 -3.15 -7.91
N VAL A 128 -18.58 -2.09 -7.47
CA VAL A 128 -17.94 -0.83 -7.10
C VAL A 128 -17.97 -0.70 -5.59
N PRO A 129 -16.81 -0.68 -4.91
CA PRO A 129 -16.78 -0.56 -3.47
C PRO A 129 -17.20 0.84 -3.02
N GLU A 130 -18.02 0.87 -1.97
CA GLU A 130 -18.40 2.12 -1.33
C GLU A 130 -17.18 2.81 -0.72
N LEU A 131 -17.07 4.12 -0.93
CA LEU A 131 -16.02 4.93 -0.33
C LEU A 131 -16.28 5.08 1.17
N LEU A 132 -15.23 4.92 1.99
CA LEU A 132 -15.29 5.31 3.38
C LEU A 132 -15.41 6.83 3.48
N ASP A 133 -16.17 7.30 4.46
CA ASP A 133 -16.33 8.75 4.67
C ASP A 133 -14.98 9.45 4.87
N GLN A 134 -14.10 8.83 5.66
CA GLN A 134 -12.73 9.28 5.85
C GLN A 134 -11.71 8.28 5.30
N VAL A 135 -10.72 8.81 4.58
CA VAL A 135 -9.52 8.07 4.20
C VAL A 135 -8.60 7.97 5.41
N GLN A 136 -8.11 6.77 5.71
CA GLN A 136 -7.27 6.51 6.88
C GLN A 136 -5.89 5.98 6.48
N SER A 137 -4.87 6.28 7.28
CA SER A 137 -3.57 5.60 7.18
C SER A 137 -3.71 4.13 7.58
N VAL A 138 -2.79 3.28 7.12
CA VAL A 138 -2.82 1.84 7.41
C VAL A 138 -2.76 1.58 8.92
N HIS A 139 -1.92 2.33 9.64
CA HIS A 139 -1.70 2.16 11.08
C HIS A 139 -2.89 2.57 11.96
N ASN A 140 -3.84 3.35 11.42
CA ASN A 140 -5.09 3.65 12.12
C ASN A 140 -6.07 2.47 12.09
N VAL A 141 -5.89 1.54 11.15
CA VAL A 141 -6.80 0.41 10.92
C VAL A 141 -6.22 -0.90 11.43
N VAL A 142 -4.92 -1.13 11.22
CA VAL A 142 -4.22 -2.35 11.67
C VAL A 142 -2.84 -2.02 12.26
N PRO A 143 -2.29 -2.86 13.17
CA PRO A 143 -0.92 -2.71 13.64
C PRO A 143 0.10 -2.81 12.50
N VAL A 144 1.08 -1.90 12.47
CA VAL A 144 2.16 -1.81 11.48
C VAL A 144 3.49 -2.03 12.17
N ASP A 145 4.39 -2.81 11.56
CA ASP A 145 5.70 -3.14 12.13
C ASP A 145 6.78 -2.13 11.71
N ILE A 146 6.73 -1.67 10.46
CA ILE A 146 7.73 -0.75 9.88
C ILE A 146 7.00 0.35 9.09
N PHE A 147 7.47 1.58 9.22
CA PHE A 147 7.01 2.73 8.43
C PHE A 147 8.10 3.14 7.45
N MET A 148 7.80 3.11 6.16
CA MET A 148 8.70 3.55 5.10
C MET A 148 8.12 4.78 4.40
N PRO A 149 8.38 6.00 4.91
CA PRO A 149 7.84 7.23 4.33
C PRO A 149 8.45 7.53 2.95
N GLY A 150 7.83 8.47 2.22
CA GLY A 150 8.18 8.96 0.88
C GLY A 150 7.02 8.84 -0.12
N CYS A 151 6.90 9.77 -1.06
CA CYS A 151 5.86 9.76 -2.10
C CYS A 151 6.43 9.82 -3.54
N PRO A 152 7.07 8.76 -4.05
CA PRO A 152 7.31 7.47 -3.40
C PRO A 152 8.62 7.43 -2.57
N PRO A 153 8.82 6.43 -1.70
CA PRO A 153 10.11 6.18 -1.07
C PRO A 153 11.16 5.87 -2.13
N PRO A 154 12.37 6.47 -2.08
CA PRO A 154 13.40 6.22 -3.11
C PRO A 154 13.89 4.76 -3.06
N ALA A 155 14.29 4.23 -4.21
CA ALA A 155 14.76 2.85 -4.39
C ALA A 155 15.82 2.44 -3.34
N ASP A 156 16.79 3.30 -3.04
CA ASP A 156 17.83 3.01 -2.04
C ASP A 156 17.27 2.82 -0.62
N ARG A 157 16.21 3.54 -0.25
CA ARG A 157 15.52 3.37 1.03
C ARG A 157 14.76 2.04 1.07
N ILE A 158 14.13 1.66 -0.05
CA ILE A 158 13.45 0.37 -0.19
C ILE A 158 14.47 -0.77 -0.02
N LYS A 159 15.60 -0.70 -0.74
CA LYS A 159 16.72 -1.65 -0.61
C LYS A 159 17.23 -1.74 0.83
N ALA A 160 17.49 -0.59 1.46
CA ALA A 160 17.99 -0.52 2.84
C ALA A 160 17.01 -1.09 3.86
N THR A 161 15.70 -1.04 3.58
CA THR A 161 14.67 -1.62 4.44
C THR A 161 14.54 -3.13 4.23
N LEU A 162 14.59 -3.60 2.98
CA LEU A 162 14.39 -5.01 2.65
C LEU A 162 15.64 -5.87 2.95
N ALA A 163 16.85 -5.38 2.67
CA ALA A 163 18.07 -6.18 2.77
C ALA A 163 18.33 -6.80 4.16
N PRO A 164 18.09 -6.10 5.30
CA PRO A 164 18.19 -6.71 6.62
C PRO A 164 17.13 -7.80 6.84
N LEU A 165 15.90 -7.59 6.37
CA LEU A 165 14.80 -8.54 6.55
C LEU A 165 15.07 -9.88 5.85
N LEU A 166 15.76 -9.86 4.70
CA LEU A 166 16.20 -11.07 4.00
C LEU A 166 17.17 -11.93 4.82
N LYS A 167 17.85 -11.33 5.80
CA LYS A 167 18.78 -12.00 6.74
C LYS A 167 18.13 -12.34 8.08
N GLY A 168 16.85 -12.00 8.27
CA GLY A 168 16.16 -12.13 9.55
C GLY A 168 16.50 -11.02 10.56
N GLU A 169 17.05 -9.90 10.09
CA GLU A 169 17.40 -8.74 10.89
C GLU A 169 16.38 -7.62 10.68
N MET A 170 16.13 -6.81 11.71
CA MET A 170 15.28 -5.63 11.57
C MET A 170 16.06 -4.46 10.96
N PRO A 171 15.49 -3.73 9.99
CA PRO A 171 16.15 -2.55 9.43
C PRO A 171 16.18 -1.41 10.45
N VAL A 172 17.24 -0.61 10.40
CA VAL A 172 17.37 0.61 11.22
C VAL A 172 16.64 1.75 10.51
N MET A 173 15.47 2.10 11.03
CA MET A 173 14.62 3.17 10.47
C MET A 173 14.89 4.52 11.16
N GLU A 174 16.14 4.98 11.10
CA GLU A 174 16.60 6.19 11.78
C GLU A 174 17.32 7.16 10.83
N GLY A 175 17.34 8.43 11.20
CA GLY A 175 18.01 9.48 10.44
C GLY A 175 17.22 9.95 9.21
N ARG A 176 17.61 11.14 8.71
CA ARG A 176 16.88 11.86 7.65
C ARG A 176 16.67 11.03 6.39
N GLU A 177 17.66 10.24 5.98
CA GLU A 177 17.57 9.46 4.75
C GLU A 177 16.53 8.33 4.83
N MET A 178 16.22 7.80 6.01
CA MET A 178 15.24 6.72 6.21
C MET A 178 13.84 7.22 6.58
N ILE A 179 13.74 8.37 7.26
CA ILE A 179 12.46 8.86 7.83
C ILE A 179 11.94 10.16 7.19
N LYS A 180 12.57 10.64 6.11
CA LYS A 180 12.10 11.84 5.40
C LYS A 180 10.83 11.53 4.59
N PHE A 181 9.76 12.24 4.92
CA PHE A 181 8.54 12.40 4.12
C PHE A 181 8.83 13.22 2.85
N GLY A 182 8.08 12.98 1.77
CA GLY A 182 8.29 13.61 0.47
C GLY A 182 6.99 14.06 -0.15
#